data_AF-A0A956U4E8-F1
#
_entry.id   AF-A0A956U4E8-F1
#
_cell.length_a   1.000
_cell.length_b   1.000
_cell.length_c   1.000
_cell.angle_alpha   90.00
_cell.angle_beta   90.00
_cell.angle_gamma   90.00
#
_symmetry.space_group_name_H-M   'P 1'
#
loop_
_entity.id
_entity.type
_entity.pdbx_description
1 polymer ?
#
loop_
_entity_poly.entity_id
_entity_poly.type
_entity_poly.pdbx_seq_one_letter_code
_entity_poly.pdbx_strand_id
1 'polypeptide(L)'
;MLFERKDHFIAGNSRAAIARLAVFIFIFSGCNEAIAYPQFQEYAEKHSGQAANCAMCHSNGNGPTGTGPGQIGGLNEDELKKLDEARKAFEPGEKIDSPILNEFGNKIIEKLGRKEVIALVKEPARLADKLGKELDTDHDGIPDAEEYLDGTDPNNRFHGNPWKLFLVNLDRYKQHILLTIAAVLLLNFGLGHLIKGIALITEKR
;
A
#
# COMPACT_ATOMS: atom_id res chain seq x y z
N MET A 1 13.88 80.07 -24.06
CA MET A 1 14.21 80.96 -22.92
C MET A 1 13.03 80.86 -21.96
N LEU A 2 13.22 80.10 -20.87
CA LEU A 2 13.35 80.60 -19.48
C LEU A 2 12.02 81.17 -18.96
N PHE A 3 11.22 80.38 -18.25
CA PHE A 3 11.26 80.11 -16.79
C PHE A 3 10.52 81.19 -15.98
N GLU A 4 9.37 80.85 -15.40
CA GLU A 4 8.94 81.45 -14.14
C GLU A 4 7.92 80.57 -13.42
N ARG A 5 8.37 79.88 -12.36
CA ARG A 5 7.51 79.36 -11.28
C ARG A 5 8.36 79.08 -10.03
N LYS A 6 8.06 79.79 -8.94
CA LYS A 6 8.39 79.45 -7.53
C LYS A 6 7.20 79.95 -6.69
N ASP A 7 6.37 79.07 -6.15
CA ASP A 7 6.51 78.29 -4.91
C ASP A 7 6.02 79.06 -3.69
N HIS A 8 4.93 78.59 -3.08
CA HIS A 8 4.67 78.74 -1.66
C HIS A 8 4.01 77.47 -1.13
N PHE A 9 4.73 76.83 -0.20
CA PHE A 9 4.39 75.64 0.55
C PHE A 9 4.03 76.06 1.98
N ILE A 10 2.90 75.61 2.55
CA ILE A 10 2.71 75.45 4.00
C ILE A 10 1.77 74.26 4.31
N ALA A 11 2.40 73.19 4.81
CA ALA A 11 2.14 72.40 6.01
C ALA A 11 0.73 71.85 6.39
N GLY A 12 0.75 70.56 6.75
CA GLY A 12 0.16 70.03 7.99
C GLY A 12 -1.15 69.26 7.82
N ASN A 13 -1.16 67.92 7.78
CA ASN A 13 -1.04 66.96 8.89
C ASN A 13 -2.37 66.20 9.07
N SER A 14 -2.24 64.91 9.43
CA SER A 14 -3.22 64.09 10.17
C SER A 14 -4.24 63.22 9.39
N ARG A 15 -3.78 61.98 9.13
CA ARG A 15 -4.41 60.71 9.58
C ARG A 15 -5.75 60.26 8.97
N ALA A 16 -5.62 59.14 8.25
CA ALA A 16 -6.51 57.96 8.20
C ALA A 16 -7.86 58.13 7.46
N ALA A 17 -8.33 57.21 6.61
CA ALA A 17 -7.97 55.81 6.43
C ALA A 17 -8.09 55.42 4.95
N ILE A 18 -7.05 54.74 4.46
CA ILE A 18 -6.95 54.14 3.14
C ILE A 18 -7.96 52.98 3.09
N ALA A 19 -9.06 53.19 2.38
CA ALA A 19 -9.97 52.13 1.97
C ALA A 19 -9.93 52.03 0.45
N ARG A 20 -9.93 50.79 -0.06
CA ARG A 20 -9.84 50.36 -1.48
C ARG A 20 -8.37 50.19 -1.89
N LEU A 21 -7.87 49.04 -2.32
CA LEU A 21 -8.52 47.94 -3.05
C LEU A 21 -7.58 46.73 -2.94
N ALA A 22 -7.95 45.70 -2.17
CA ALA A 22 -7.22 44.44 -2.13
C ALA A 22 -7.68 43.57 -3.31
N VAL A 23 -6.92 43.59 -4.40
CA VAL A 23 -6.98 42.55 -5.44
C VAL A 23 -5.83 41.60 -5.16
N PHE A 24 -6.06 40.63 -4.29
CA PHE A 24 -5.22 39.42 -4.25
C PHE A 24 -5.93 38.35 -5.06
N ILE A 25 -5.39 38.11 -6.25
CA ILE A 25 -5.79 37.07 -7.18
C ILE A 25 -5.59 35.73 -6.46
N PHE A 26 -6.68 35.07 -6.10
CA PHE A 26 -6.68 33.67 -5.71
C PHE A 26 -6.35 32.84 -6.96
N ILE A 27 -5.07 32.52 -7.15
CA ILE A 27 -4.65 31.44 -8.04
C ILE A 27 -4.97 30.15 -7.29
N PHE A 28 -6.22 29.69 -7.37
CA PHE A 28 -6.53 28.28 -7.16
C PHE A 28 -6.00 27.54 -8.39
N SER A 29 -4.69 27.27 -8.40
CA SER A 29 -4.17 26.13 -9.15
C SER A 29 -4.73 24.90 -8.48
N GLY A 30 -5.90 24.46 -8.95
CA GLY A 30 -6.33 23.10 -8.76
C GLY A 30 -5.28 22.22 -9.40
N CYS A 31 -4.35 21.69 -8.59
CA CYS A 31 -3.69 20.45 -8.92
C CYS A 31 -4.79 19.40 -9.02
N ASN A 32 -5.36 19.25 -10.22
CA ASN A 32 -5.93 17.98 -10.60
C ASN A 32 -4.74 17.03 -10.67
N GLU A 33 -4.36 16.45 -9.54
CA GLU A 33 -3.77 15.13 -9.59
C GLU A 33 -4.74 14.30 -10.42
N ALA A 34 -4.28 13.77 -11.54
CA ALA A 34 -5.06 12.80 -12.30
C ALA A 34 -5.23 11.61 -11.36
N ILE A 35 -6.36 11.57 -10.67
CA ILE A 35 -6.68 10.54 -9.69
C ILE A 35 -6.82 9.23 -10.47
N ALA A 36 -5.71 8.49 -10.53
CA ALA A 36 -5.55 7.28 -11.30
C ALA A 36 -5.96 6.06 -10.47
N TYR A 37 -7.14 6.11 -9.83
CA TYR A 37 -7.64 4.95 -9.09
C TYR A 37 -8.41 4.03 -10.05
N PRO A 38 -7.91 2.83 -10.34
CA PRO A 38 -8.74 1.82 -10.97
C PRO A 38 -9.91 1.46 -10.02
N GLN A 39 -11.02 1.01 -10.59
CA GLN A 39 -12.27 0.71 -9.89
C GLN A 39 -12.07 -0.29 -8.73
N PHE A 40 -11.07 -1.18 -8.84
CA PHE A 40 -10.70 -2.11 -7.79
C PHE A 40 -10.10 -1.41 -6.56
N GLN A 41 -9.19 -0.45 -6.78
CA GLN A 41 -8.56 0.31 -5.71
C GLN A 41 -9.59 1.20 -5.01
N GLU A 42 -10.41 1.93 -5.79
CA GLU A 42 -11.45 2.79 -5.23
C GLU A 42 -12.42 1.98 -4.34
N TYR A 43 -12.78 0.77 -4.77
CA TYR A 43 -13.58 -0.12 -3.96
C TYR A 43 -12.85 -0.56 -2.68
N ALA A 44 -11.61 -1.01 -2.79
CA ALA A 44 -10.82 -1.48 -1.64
C ALA A 44 -10.67 -0.39 -0.58
N GLU A 45 -10.37 0.84 -0.99
CA GLU A 45 -10.26 1.99 -0.08
C GLU A 45 -11.58 2.32 0.60
N LYS A 46 -12.67 2.35 -0.18
CA LYS A 46 -14.00 2.62 0.34
C LYS A 46 -14.50 1.53 1.28
N HIS A 47 -14.17 0.27 0.99
CA HIS A 47 -14.59 -0.88 1.78
C HIS A 47 -13.82 -0.98 3.10
N SER A 48 -12.50 -0.87 3.04
CA SER A 48 -11.61 -1.00 4.20
C SER A 48 -11.57 0.24 5.09
N GLY A 49 -11.81 1.43 4.50
CA GLY A 49 -11.53 2.71 5.14
C GLY A 49 -10.04 3.04 5.24
N GLN A 50 -9.18 2.28 4.58
CA GLN A 50 -7.73 2.50 4.53
C GLN A 50 -7.32 2.98 3.14
N ALA A 51 -6.27 3.78 3.04
CA ALA A 51 -5.69 4.11 1.74
C ALA A 51 -5.00 2.85 1.19
N ALA A 52 -5.32 2.48 -0.05
CA ALA A 52 -4.69 1.36 -0.73
C ALA A 52 -3.52 1.88 -1.57
N ASN A 53 -2.55 1.02 -1.81
CA ASN A 53 -1.40 1.37 -2.65
C ASN A 53 -1.88 1.62 -4.10
N CYS A 54 -1.53 2.74 -4.73
CA CYS A 54 -1.84 2.98 -6.14
C CYS A 54 -1.21 1.95 -7.10
N ALA A 55 -0.16 1.28 -6.62
CA ALA A 55 0.46 0.13 -7.26
C ALA A 55 -0.28 -1.19 -6.95
N MET A 56 -1.55 -1.17 -6.50
CA MET A 56 -2.28 -2.38 -6.09
C MET A 56 -2.25 -3.44 -7.19
N CYS A 57 -2.57 -3.07 -8.43
CA CYS A 57 -2.54 -4.00 -9.58
C CYS A 57 -1.42 -3.67 -10.59
N HIS A 58 -0.67 -2.61 -10.37
CA HIS A 58 0.30 -2.07 -11.32
C HIS A 58 1.69 -2.04 -10.71
N SER A 59 2.72 -2.24 -11.53
CA SER A 59 4.10 -2.12 -11.08
C SER A 59 4.48 -0.66 -10.75
N ASN A 60 3.81 0.31 -11.38
CA ASN A 60 3.97 1.74 -11.12
C ASN A 60 2.75 2.34 -10.42
N GLY A 61 2.97 3.15 -9.39
CA GLY A 61 1.90 3.81 -8.62
C GLY A 61 1.11 4.88 -9.40
N ASN A 62 1.65 5.41 -10.50
CA ASN A 62 0.91 6.33 -11.37
C ASN A 62 0.01 5.62 -12.39
N GLY A 63 -0.07 4.28 -12.32
CA GLY A 63 -0.82 3.47 -13.26
C GLY A 63 -0.03 3.12 -14.54
N PRO A 64 -0.71 2.53 -15.54
CA PRO A 64 -0.04 1.87 -16.67
C PRO A 64 0.51 2.83 -17.72
N THR A 65 0.08 4.10 -17.73
CA THR A 65 0.45 5.08 -18.76
C THR A 65 1.48 6.07 -18.24
N GLY A 66 2.48 6.39 -19.06
CA GLY A 66 3.56 7.30 -18.72
C GLY A 66 4.90 6.74 -19.17
N THR A 67 5.99 7.41 -18.81
CA THR A 67 7.37 7.04 -19.17
C THR A 67 8.19 6.54 -17.99
N GLY A 68 7.58 6.38 -16.81
CA GLY A 68 8.23 5.81 -15.64
C GLY A 68 8.46 4.29 -15.79
N PRO A 69 9.26 3.69 -14.89
CA PRO A 69 9.47 2.24 -14.86
C PRO A 69 8.15 1.48 -14.74
N GLY A 70 7.95 0.43 -15.53
CA GLY A 70 6.69 -0.34 -15.50
C GLY A 70 5.48 0.34 -16.15
N GLN A 71 5.68 1.48 -16.84
CA GLN A 71 4.63 2.15 -17.61
C GLN A 71 4.88 1.96 -19.11
N ILE A 72 3.81 1.96 -19.92
CA ILE A 72 3.85 1.63 -21.37
C ILE A 72 4.93 2.41 -22.12
N GLY A 73 5.08 3.71 -21.86
CA GLY A 73 6.04 4.56 -22.56
C GLY A 73 7.49 4.43 -22.08
N GLY A 74 7.72 3.71 -20.98
CA GLY A 74 9.05 3.42 -20.44
C GLY A 74 9.55 2.00 -20.75
N LEU A 75 8.75 1.17 -21.43
CA LEU A 75 9.11 -0.22 -21.73
C LEU A 75 10.10 -0.32 -22.89
N ASN A 76 11.07 -1.22 -22.76
CA ASN A 76 11.97 -1.60 -23.86
C ASN A 76 11.31 -2.62 -24.83
N GLU A 77 12.01 -2.98 -25.90
CA GLU A 77 11.48 -3.89 -26.93
C GLU A 77 11.11 -5.28 -26.40
N ASP A 78 11.91 -5.84 -25.49
CA ASP A 78 11.64 -7.15 -24.87
C ASP A 78 10.44 -7.09 -23.93
N GLU A 79 10.32 -6.01 -23.16
CA GLU A 79 9.18 -5.76 -22.28
C GLU A 79 7.88 -5.52 -23.05
N LEU A 80 7.94 -4.82 -24.18
CA LEU A 80 6.80 -4.66 -25.08
C LEU A 80 6.35 -6.01 -25.64
N LYS A 81 7.29 -6.89 -26.01
CA LYS A 81 6.97 -8.25 -26.45
C LYS A 81 6.30 -9.07 -25.34
N LYS A 82 6.83 -9.03 -24.11
CA LYS A 82 6.21 -9.66 -22.95
C LYS A 82 4.81 -9.10 -22.67
N LEU A 83 4.63 -7.79 -22.80
CA LEU A 83 3.33 -7.15 -22.65
C LEU A 83 2.33 -7.64 -23.71
N ASP A 84 2.76 -7.77 -24.96
CA ASP A 84 1.92 -8.27 -26.05
C ASP A 84 1.60 -9.77 -25.90
N GLU A 85 2.51 -10.56 -25.35
CA GLU A 85 2.25 -11.95 -24.93
C GLU A 85 1.23 -11.98 -23.80
N ALA A 86 1.45 -11.21 -22.73
CA ALA A 86 0.51 -11.07 -21.63
C ALA A 86 -0.89 -10.70 -22.13
N ARG A 87 -1.00 -9.74 -23.06
CA ARG A 87 -2.27 -9.28 -23.65
C ARG A 87 -3.07 -10.40 -24.33
N LYS A 88 -2.42 -11.46 -24.81
CA LYS A 88 -3.08 -12.62 -25.43
C LYS A 88 -3.70 -13.59 -24.45
N ALA A 89 -3.32 -13.53 -23.17
CA ALA A 89 -3.88 -14.38 -22.12
C ALA A 89 -5.31 -13.94 -21.74
N PHE A 90 -6.26 -14.32 -22.58
CA PHE A 90 -7.68 -14.03 -22.38
C PHE A 90 -8.36 -15.00 -21.42
N GLU A 91 -7.90 -16.24 -21.41
CA GLU A 91 -8.46 -17.35 -20.62
C GLU A 91 -7.59 -17.65 -19.37
N PRO A 92 -8.15 -18.25 -18.31
CA PRO A 92 -7.41 -18.64 -17.12
C PRO A 92 -6.33 -19.71 -17.38
N GLY A 93 -5.30 -19.74 -16.51
CA GLY A 93 -4.30 -20.80 -16.44
C GLY A 93 -3.06 -20.59 -17.33
N GLU A 94 -3.00 -19.49 -18.08
CA GLU A 94 -1.79 -19.09 -18.79
C GLU A 94 -0.88 -18.29 -17.86
N LYS A 95 0.40 -18.66 -17.79
CA LYS A 95 1.39 -17.93 -17.01
C LYS A 95 1.70 -16.60 -17.69
N ILE A 96 1.50 -15.51 -16.96
CA ILE A 96 1.63 -14.16 -17.49
C ILE A 96 2.72 -13.43 -16.74
N ASP A 97 3.65 -12.85 -17.50
CA ASP A 97 4.69 -11.95 -16.99
C ASP A 97 4.50 -10.58 -17.67
N SER A 98 3.56 -9.79 -17.16
CA SER A 98 3.37 -8.42 -17.65
C SER A 98 4.31 -7.47 -16.91
N PRO A 99 5.11 -6.65 -17.61
CA PRO A 99 5.97 -5.64 -16.98
C PRO A 99 5.18 -4.46 -16.37
N ILE A 100 3.89 -4.33 -16.72
CA ILE A 100 3.00 -3.27 -16.24
C ILE A 100 2.26 -3.68 -14.96
N LEU A 101 2.01 -4.98 -14.80
CA LEU A 101 1.37 -5.50 -13.60
C LEU A 101 2.43 -5.87 -12.58
N ASN A 102 2.10 -5.71 -11.30
CA ASN A 102 2.89 -6.31 -10.23
C ASN A 102 2.57 -7.82 -10.11
N GLU A 103 3.15 -8.48 -9.11
CA GLU A 103 2.93 -9.92 -8.91
C GLU A 103 1.45 -10.25 -8.68
N PHE A 104 0.77 -9.50 -7.80
CA PHE A 104 -0.66 -9.65 -7.55
C PHE A 104 -1.49 -9.50 -8.84
N GLY A 105 -1.24 -8.47 -9.62
CA GLY A 105 -1.92 -8.21 -10.90
C GLY A 105 -1.70 -9.34 -11.91
N ASN A 106 -0.48 -9.87 -12.02
CA ASN A 106 -0.20 -11.03 -12.88
C ASN A 106 -0.95 -12.28 -12.38
N LYS A 107 -0.95 -12.55 -11.08
CA LYS A 107 -1.69 -13.68 -10.47
C LYS A 107 -3.21 -13.56 -10.64
N ILE A 108 -3.77 -12.36 -10.57
CA ILE A 108 -5.19 -12.10 -10.87
C ILE A 108 -5.52 -12.53 -12.30
N ILE A 109 -4.72 -12.13 -13.29
CA ILE A 109 -4.98 -12.48 -14.69
C ILE A 109 -4.72 -13.97 -14.93
N GLU A 110 -3.66 -14.56 -14.37
CA GLU A 110 -3.38 -16.00 -14.46
C GLU A 110 -4.56 -16.83 -13.90
N LYS A 111 -5.14 -16.40 -12.78
CA LYS A 111 -6.24 -17.10 -12.12
C LYS A 111 -7.59 -16.93 -12.79
N LEU A 112 -7.93 -15.71 -13.21
CA LEU A 112 -9.29 -15.37 -13.68
C LEU A 112 -9.38 -15.19 -15.19
N GLY A 113 -8.25 -14.99 -15.87
CA GLY A 113 -8.21 -14.55 -17.25
C GLY A 113 -8.54 -13.06 -17.39
N ARG A 114 -7.99 -12.42 -18.43
CA ARG A 114 -8.20 -10.99 -18.68
C ARG A 114 -9.66 -10.65 -18.92
N LYS A 115 -10.39 -11.53 -19.60
CA LYS A 115 -11.80 -11.32 -19.94
C LYS A 115 -12.67 -11.14 -18.68
N GLU A 116 -12.47 -12.01 -17.70
CA GLU A 116 -13.21 -11.95 -16.44
C GLU A 116 -12.80 -10.72 -15.63
N VAL A 117 -11.51 -10.40 -15.56
CA VAL A 117 -11.03 -9.23 -14.80
C VAL A 117 -11.60 -7.93 -15.37
N ILE A 118 -11.66 -7.79 -16.71
CA ILE A 118 -12.33 -6.65 -17.36
C ILE A 118 -13.83 -6.62 -17.04
N ALA A 119 -14.51 -7.77 -16.96
CA ALA A 119 -15.91 -7.83 -16.57
C ALA A 119 -16.13 -7.38 -15.12
N LEU A 120 -15.23 -7.79 -14.21
CA LEU A 120 -15.25 -7.45 -12.78
C LEU A 120 -14.98 -5.96 -12.50
N VAL A 121 -14.42 -5.20 -13.44
CA VAL A 121 -14.26 -3.74 -13.31
C VAL A 121 -15.60 -3.05 -12.98
N LYS A 122 -16.72 -3.58 -13.48
CA LYS A 122 -18.07 -3.05 -13.20
C LYS A 122 -18.62 -3.48 -11.83
N GLU A 123 -18.07 -4.55 -11.26
CA GLU A 123 -18.51 -5.18 -10.02
C GLU A 123 -17.29 -5.51 -9.13
N PRO A 124 -16.50 -4.50 -8.69
CA PRO A 124 -15.21 -4.72 -8.03
C PRO A 124 -15.31 -5.54 -6.74
N ALA A 125 -16.46 -5.48 -6.05
CA ALA A 125 -16.77 -6.29 -4.89
C ALA A 125 -16.63 -7.81 -5.14
N ARG A 126 -16.91 -8.27 -6.37
CA ARG A 126 -16.86 -9.68 -6.73
C ARG A 126 -15.45 -10.20 -6.98
N LEU A 127 -14.45 -9.32 -7.01
CA LEU A 127 -13.06 -9.74 -7.19
C LEU A 127 -12.62 -10.67 -6.04
N ALA A 128 -12.92 -10.31 -4.79
CA ALA A 128 -12.59 -11.13 -3.63
C ALA A 128 -13.19 -12.54 -3.71
N ASP A 129 -14.47 -12.64 -4.06
CA ASP A 129 -15.17 -13.92 -4.20
C ASP A 129 -14.53 -14.82 -5.27
N LYS A 130 -14.08 -14.21 -6.38
CA LYS A 130 -13.45 -14.90 -7.51
C LYS A 130 -12.01 -15.31 -7.23
N LEU A 131 -11.27 -14.50 -6.48
CA LEU A 131 -9.93 -14.83 -6.02
C LEU A 131 -9.96 -15.99 -5.02
N GLY A 132 -10.96 -16.07 -4.14
CA GLY A 132 -11.05 -17.13 -3.15
C GLY A 132 -9.88 -17.13 -2.16
N LYS A 133 -9.73 -18.22 -1.39
CA LYS A 133 -8.79 -18.28 -0.24
C LYS A 133 -7.42 -18.89 -0.53
N GLU A 134 -7.26 -19.47 -1.71
CA GLU A 134 -6.05 -20.23 -2.06
C GLU A 134 -4.93 -19.34 -2.61
N LEU A 135 -5.23 -18.10 -2.98
CA LEU A 135 -4.24 -17.17 -3.50
C LEU A 135 -3.71 -16.32 -2.34
N ASP A 136 -2.40 -16.40 -2.14
CA ASP A 136 -1.62 -15.65 -1.15
C ASP A 136 -0.31 -15.29 -1.87
N THR A 137 -0.19 -14.03 -2.29
CA THR A 137 0.83 -13.61 -3.23
C THR A 137 2.20 -13.51 -2.55
N ASP A 138 2.25 -12.93 -1.36
CA ASP A 138 3.48 -12.70 -0.60
C ASP A 138 3.79 -13.79 0.45
N HIS A 139 2.90 -14.77 0.60
CA HIS A 139 3.04 -15.95 1.47
C HIS A 139 3.08 -15.59 2.95
N ASP A 140 2.41 -14.50 3.34
CA ASP A 140 2.26 -14.11 4.74
C ASP A 140 1.19 -14.94 5.48
N GLY A 141 0.35 -15.67 4.75
CA GLY A 141 -0.71 -16.54 5.24
C GLY A 141 -2.09 -15.87 5.35
N ILE A 142 -2.23 -14.63 4.87
CA ILE A 142 -3.50 -13.95 4.65
C ILE A 142 -3.82 -14.08 3.14
N PRO A 143 -5.02 -14.56 2.76
CA PRO A 143 -5.37 -14.64 1.35
C PRO A 143 -5.48 -13.25 0.70
N ASP A 144 -5.04 -13.13 -0.56
CA ASP A 144 -5.11 -11.89 -1.35
C ASP A 144 -6.54 -11.33 -1.43
N ALA A 145 -7.54 -12.21 -1.45
CA ALA A 145 -8.95 -11.81 -1.45
C ALA A 145 -9.33 -11.07 -0.16
N GLU A 146 -8.78 -11.48 0.99
CA GLU A 146 -8.99 -10.80 2.26
C GLU A 146 -8.19 -9.50 2.32
N GLU A 147 -6.97 -9.49 1.79
CA GLU A 147 -6.15 -8.27 1.72
C GLU A 147 -6.75 -7.19 0.82
N TYR A 148 -7.33 -7.60 -0.31
CA TYR A 148 -8.10 -6.73 -1.18
C TYR A 148 -9.27 -6.05 -0.44
N LEU A 149 -9.97 -6.80 0.41
CA LEU A 149 -11.07 -6.26 1.23
C LEU A 149 -10.56 -5.42 2.41
N ASP A 150 -9.43 -5.81 3.01
CA ASP A 150 -8.82 -5.11 4.14
C ASP A 150 -8.05 -3.84 3.69
N GLY A 151 -7.89 -3.62 2.38
CA GLY A 151 -7.15 -2.49 1.81
C GLY A 151 -5.63 -2.61 2.02
N THR A 152 -5.12 -3.81 2.26
CA THR A 152 -3.70 -4.09 2.48
C THR A 152 -2.98 -4.40 1.16
N ASP A 153 -1.65 -4.52 1.18
CA ASP A 153 -0.83 -4.69 -0.03
C ASP A 153 -0.48 -6.17 -0.21
N PRO A 154 -1.08 -6.87 -1.21
CA PRO A 154 -0.88 -8.31 -1.37
C PRO A 154 0.52 -8.74 -1.82
N ASN A 155 1.40 -7.77 -2.09
CA ASN A 155 2.79 -8.04 -2.45
C ASN A 155 3.76 -7.78 -1.28
N ASN A 156 3.25 -7.43 -0.11
CA ASN A 156 4.06 -7.05 1.04
C ASN A 156 3.60 -7.73 2.33
N ARG A 157 4.34 -8.79 2.67
CA ARG A 157 4.10 -9.68 3.82
C ARG A 157 4.07 -9.05 5.21
N PHE A 158 4.28 -7.74 5.31
CA PHE A 158 4.25 -6.96 6.54
C PHE A 158 3.12 -5.92 6.55
N HIS A 159 2.30 -5.88 5.49
CA HIS A 159 1.26 -4.87 5.29
C HIS A 159 -0.16 -5.40 5.50
N GLY A 160 -0.35 -6.71 5.72
CA GLY A 160 -1.63 -7.30 6.08
C GLY A 160 -2.24 -6.75 7.39
N ASN A 161 -3.50 -7.14 7.67
CA ASN A 161 -4.19 -6.71 8.89
C ASN A 161 -3.37 -7.10 10.14
N PRO A 162 -3.04 -6.15 11.05
CA PRO A 162 -2.13 -6.42 12.15
C PRO A 162 -2.54 -7.60 13.05
N TRP A 163 -3.84 -7.76 13.30
CA TRP A 163 -4.34 -8.83 14.14
C TRP A 163 -4.31 -10.18 13.43
N LYS A 164 -4.66 -10.22 12.15
CA LYS A 164 -4.54 -11.44 11.33
C LYS A 164 -3.09 -11.88 11.21
N LEU A 165 -2.18 -10.95 10.88
CA LEU A 165 -0.74 -11.21 10.84
C LEU A 165 -0.21 -11.76 12.16
N PHE A 166 -0.64 -11.19 13.29
CA PHE A 166 -0.27 -11.70 14.61
C PHE A 166 -0.74 -13.15 14.81
N LEU A 167 -2.00 -13.45 14.51
CA LEU A 167 -2.56 -14.79 14.65
C LEU A 167 -1.89 -15.82 13.73
N VAL A 168 -1.63 -15.43 12.47
CA VAL A 168 -0.95 -16.29 11.50
C VAL A 168 0.48 -16.58 11.96
N ASN A 169 1.21 -15.57 12.43
CA ASN A 169 2.55 -15.77 12.98
C ASN A 169 2.52 -16.62 14.26
N LEU A 170 1.51 -16.43 15.12
CA LEU A 170 1.35 -17.24 16.33
C LEU A 170 1.16 -18.72 15.99
N ASP A 171 0.34 -19.05 14.99
CA ASP A 171 0.17 -20.44 14.53
C ASP A 171 1.44 -20.97 13.85
N ARG A 172 2.06 -20.18 12.97
CA ARG A 172 3.31 -20.51 12.25
C ARG A 172 4.44 -20.89 13.20
N TYR A 173 4.60 -20.15 14.31
CA TYR A 173 5.67 -20.35 15.27
C TYR A 173 5.26 -21.12 16.53
N LYS A 174 4.05 -21.71 16.57
CA LYS A 174 3.51 -22.38 17.78
C LYS A 174 4.44 -23.42 18.38
N GLN A 175 5.12 -24.21 17.56
CA GLN A 175 6.04 -25.24 18.03
C GLN A 175 7.26 -24.63 18.74
N HIS A 176 7.83 -23.57 18.18
CA HIS A 176 8.94 -22.85 18.80
C HIS A 176 8.52 -22.18 20.11
N ILE A 177 7.32 -21.61 20.16
CA ILE A 177 6.76 -21.01 21.37
C ILE A 177 6.58 -22.08 22.45
N LEU A 178 5.99 -23.22 22.11
CA LEU A 178 5.81 -24.35 23.03
C LEU A 178 7.16 -24.87 23.56
N LEU A 179 8.14 -25.04 22.68
CA LEU A 179 9.49 -25.47 23.07
C LEU A 179 10.15 -24.45 24.01
N THR A 180 10.00 -23.15 23.72
CA THR A 180 10.54 -22.08 24.57
C THR A 180 9.89 -22.10 25.95
N ILE A 181 8.56 -22.24 26.01
CA ILE A 181 7.83 -22.36 27.29
C ILE A 181 8.34 -23.59 28.07
N ALA A 182 8.45 -24.74 27.40
CA ALA A 182 8.94 -25.96 28.03
C ALA A 182 10.38 -25.80 28.57
N ALA A 183 11.27 -25.18 27.79
CA ALA A 183 12.64 -24.91 28.20
C ALA A 183 12.69 -24.00 29.44
N VAL A 184 11.93 -22.89 29.44
CA VAL A 184 11.86 -21.97 30.58
C VAL A 184 11.32 -22.67 31.83
N LEU A 185 10.28 -23.50 31.70
CA LEU A 185 9.71 -24.24 32.82
C LEU A 185 10.70 -25.26 33.38
N LEU A 186 11.36 -26.04 32.51
CA LEU A 186 12.34 -27.04 32.91
C LEU A 186 13.58 -26.41 33.56
N LEU A 187 14.06 -25.29 33.05
CA LEU A 187 15.18 -24.54 33.64
C LEU A 187 14.83 -24.05 35.05
N ASN A 188 13.67 -23.42 35.21
CA ASN A 188 13.22 -22.95 36.53
C ASN A 188 13.02 -24.11 37.51
N PHE A 189 12.45 -25.22 37.04
CA PHE A 189 12.28 -26.44 37.84
C PHE A 189 13.63 -27.01 38.28
N GLY A 190 14.58 -27.17 37.36
CA GLY A 190 15.92 -27.68 37.63
C GLY A 190 16.70 -26.78 38.60
N LEU A 191 16.64 -25.46 38.40
CA LEU A 191 17.28 -24.49 39.29
C LEU A 191 16.69 -24.54 40.71
N GLY A 192 15.36 -24.61 40.81
CA GLY A 192 14.68 -24.75 42.11
C GLY A 192 15.10 -26.01 42.85
N HIS A 193 15.24 -27.14 42.15
CA HIS A 193 15.74 -28.38 42.74
C HIS A 193 17.22 -28.31 43.14
N LEU A 194 18.06 -27.66 42.33
CA LEU A 194 19.47 -27.46 42.64
C LEU A 194 19.66 -26.65 43.93
N ILE A 195 18.96 -25.52 44.06
CA ILE A 195 19.02 -24.66 45.26
C ILE A 195 18.57 -25.43 46.49
N LYS A 196 17.46 -26.18 46.41
CA LYS A 196 17.00 -27.05 47.50
C LYS A 196 18.04 -28.10 47.89
N GLY A 197 18.68 -28.72 46.90
CA GLY A 197 19.75 -29.69 47.13
C GLY A 197 20.94 -29.09 47.87
N ILE A 198 21.39 -27.90 47.45
CA ILE A 198 22.48 -27.16 48.12
C ILE A 198 22.10 -26.83 49.56
N ALA A 199 20.89 -26.29 49.79
CA ALA A 199 20.42 -25.93 51.13
C ALA A 199 20.42 -27.12 52.10
N LEU A 200 19.92 -28.28 51.66
CA LEU A 200 19.89 -29.50 52.47
C LEU A 200 21.31 -30.01 52.82
N ILE A 201 22.28 -29.84 51.92
CA ILE A 201 23.68 -30.21 52.18
C ILE A 201 24.31 -29.24 53.19
N THR A 202 24.02 -27.95 53.07
CA THR A 202 24.57 -26.92 53.97
C THR A 202 23.98 -27.00 55.38
N GLU A 203 22.68 -27.23 55.52
CA GLU A 203 22.00 -27.32 56.83
C GLU A 203 22.42 -28.56 57.64
N LYS A 204 22.86 -29.62 56.96
CA LYS A 204 23.29 -30.88 57.60
C LYS A 204 24.75 -30.86 58.07
N ARG A 205 25.49 -29.78 57.82
CA ARG A 205 26.89 -29.59 58.23
C ARG A 205 26.96 -28.62 59.41
#